data_AF-A0A7X6L178-F1
#
_entry.id   AF-A0A7X6L178-F1
#
_cell.length_a   1.000
_cell.length_b   1.000
_cell.length_c   1.000
_cell.angle_alpha   90.00
_cell.angle_beta   90.00
_cell.angle_gamma   90.00
#
_symmetry.space_group_name_H-M   'P 1'
#
loop_
_entity.id
_entity.type
_entity.pdbx_description
1 polymer ?
#
loop_
_entity_poly.entity_id
_entity_poly.type
_entity_poly.pdbx_seq_one_letter_code
_entity_poly.pdbx_strand_id
1 'polypeptide(L)'
;MEKVLTEFRQRTAARSYDEDRDPVPPDAAGSRGDDVEPCCRVFSSSEEVRDSDLAELGPTHPISADLVGRTVAGLAIVSQLLRNEAPVKGGRDSLCDPEVPTQLIVEWGISLAWADNPAVTYADEALIDNTLRTLASGASSIGIGSERVYQGDLVQLHHTLIDTIAALRAPLWRHP
;
A
#
# COMPACT_ATOMS: atom_id res chain seq x y z
N MET A 1 27.40 5.42 1.51
CA MET A 1 25.92 5.44 1.55
C MET A 1 25.32 4.59 0.44
N GLU A 2 25.88 4.64 -0.78
CA GLU A 2 25.49 3.77 -1.92
C GLU A 2 25.46 2.27 -1.59
N LYS A 3 26.44 1.77 -0.82
CA LYS A 3 26.51 0.35 -0.44
C LYS A 3 25.28 -0.14 0.35
N VAL A 4 24.68 0.72 1.17
CA VAL A 4 23.50 0.38 1.98
C VAL A 4 22.24 0.31 1.10
N LEU A 5 22.16 1.16 0.07
CA LEU A 5 21.06 1.18 -0.90
C LEU A 5 21.10 -0.02 -1.85
N THR A 6 22.30 -0.44 -2.28
CA THR A 6 22.47 -1.66 -3.07
C THR A 6 22.09 -2.90 -2.26
N GLU A 7 22.50 -2.98 -0.99
CA GLU A 7 22.13 -4.09 -0.10
C GLU A 7 20.63 -4.11 0.22
N PHE A 8 19.97 -2.96 0.35
CA PHE A 8 18.52 -2.90 0.58
C PHE A 8 17.73 -3.35 -0.66
N ARG A 9 18.07 -2.84 -1.86
CA ARG A 9 17.46 -3.27 -3.13
C ARG A 9 17.68 -4.76 -3.42
N GLN A 10 18.86 -5.30 -3.09
CA GLN A 10 19.15 -6.73 -3.26
C GLN A 10 18.36 -7.60 -2.28
N ARG A 11 18.12 -7.13 -1.04
CA ARG A 11 17.35 -7.88 -0.05
C ARG A 11 15.84 -7.89 -0.31
N THR A 12 15.29 -6.82 -0.87
CA THR A 12 13.88 -6.79 -1.28
C THR A 12 13.65 -7.62 -2.54
N ALA A 13 14.58 -7.62 -3.49
CA ALA A 13 14.51 -8.45 -4.69
C ALA A 13 14.67 -9.96 -4.41
N ALA A 14 15.50 -10.34 -3.42
CA ALA A 14 15.74 -11.75 -3.07
C ALA A 14 14.63 -12.40 -2.23
N ARG A 15 13.55 -11.69 -1.90
CA ARG A 15 12.43 -12.22 -1.11
C ARG A 15 11.28 -12.78 -1.96
N SER A 16 11.40 -12.75 -3.29
CA SER A 16 10.54 -13.51 -4.20
C SER A 16 11.23 -14.82 -4.58
N TYR A 17 10.48 -15.92 -4.53
CA TYR A 17 10.87 -17.30 -4.84
C TYR A 17 11.64 -18.08 -3.76
N ASP A 18 10.86 -18.59 -2.80
CA ASP A 18 11.11 -19.90 -2.21
C ASP A 18 9.86 -20.78 -2.50
N GLU A 19 9.74 -21.21 -3.76
CA GLU A 19 8.75 -22.19 -4.22
C GLU A 19 9.27 -23.60 -3.93
N ASP A 20 9.23 -24.03 -2.67
CA ASP A 20 9.45 -25.43 -2.31
C ASP A 20 8.44 -25.84 -1.21
N ARG A 21 7.16 -25.89 -1.58
CA ARG A 21 6.11 -26.50 -0.74
C ARG A 21 5.38 -27.58 -1.50
N ASP A 22 5.45 -28.78 -0.93
CA ASP A 22 4.76 -29.99 -1.32
C ASP A 22 3.25 -29.77 -1.63
N PRO A 23 2.70 -30.51 -2.60
CA PRO A 23 1.28 -30.42 -2.95
C PRO A 23 0.41 -30.99 -1.82
N VAL A 24 -0.48 -30.17 -1.28
CA VAL A 24 -1.54 -30.58 -0.34
C VAL A 24 -2.68 -31.24 -1.12
N PRO A 25 -3.19 -32.41 -0.70
CA PRO A 25 -4.25 -33.12 -1.41
C PRO A 25 -5.62 -32.44 -1.26
N PRO A 26 -6.50 -32.57 -2.26
CA PRO A 26 -7.87 -32.07 -2.19
C PRO A 26 -8.74 -33.10 -1.46
N ASP A 27 -9.34 -32.73 -0.33
CA ASP A 27 -10.70 -33.13 0.08
C ASP A 27 -11.01 -32.67 1.51
N ALA A 28 -11.91 -31.70 1.64
CA ALA A 28 -12.89 -31.61 2.72
C ALA A 28 -13.88 -30.47 2.43
N ALA A 29 -14.94 -30.82 1.71
CA ALA A 29 -16.15 -30.02 1.64
C ALA A 29 -16.91 -30.06 2.98
N GLY A 30 -17.43 -28.92 3.42
CA GLY A 30 -18.57 -28.86 4.33
C GLY A 30 -18.50 -27.77 5.41
N SER A 31 -19.15 -26.63 5.16
CA SER A 31 -20.38 -26.22 5.88
C SER A 31 -20.70 -24.76 5.59
N ARG A 32 -21.95 -24.52 5.19
CA ARG A 32 -22.58 -23.19 5.01
C ARG A 32 -22.66 -22.44 6.34
N GLY A 33 -22.49 -21.12 6.28
CA GLY A 33 -22.87 -20.19 7.35
C GLY A 33 -22.48 -18.75 7.02
N ASP A 34 -23.49 -17.97 6.62
CA ASP A 34 -23.59 -16.51 6.56
C ASP A 34 -22.77 -15.69 5.55
N ASP A 35 -23.54 -14.85 4.85
CA ASP A 35 -23.15 -13.90 3.83
C ASP A 35 -22.19 -12.83 4.38
N VAL A 36 -20.92 -12.91 3.99
CA VAL A 36 -20.03 -11.76 3.96
C VAL A 36 -19.58 -11.62 2.52
N GLU A 37 -20.13 -10.62 1.82
CA GLU A 37 -19.65 -10.21 0.51
C GLU A 37 -18.12 -10.08 0.57
N PRO A 38 -17.36 -10.72 -0.34
CA PRO A 38 -15.93 -10.48 -0.40
C PRO A 38 -15.72 -9.00 -0.73
N CYS A 39 -14.96 -8.29 0.13
CA CYS A 39 -14.55 -6.89 0.01
C CYS A 39 -13.70 -6.58 -1.24
N CYS A 40 -13.77 -7.43 -2.26
CA CYS A 40 -12.99 -7.36 -3.48
C CYS A 40 -13.94 -7.28 -4.69
N ARG A 41 -14.71 -6.19 -4.81
CA ARG A 41 -14.92 -5.65 -6.16
C ARG A 41 -13.64 -4.92 -6.55
N VAL A 42 -12.68 -5.74 -6.98
CA VAL A 42 -11.51 -5.34 -7.72
C VAL A 42 -12.01 -4.46 -8.87
N PHE A 43 -11.66 -3.17 -8.84
CA PHE A 43 -11.66 -2.35 -10.03
C PHE A 43 -10.60 -2.93 -10.96
N SER A 44 -10.99 -3.97 -11.71
CA SER A 44 -10.22 -4.54 -12.79
C SER A 44 -10.40 -3.62 -13.99
N SER A 45 -9.53 -2.63 -14.11
CA SER A 45 -9.34 -1.90 -15.35
C SER A 45 -7.84 -1.73 -15.57
N SER A 46 -7.40 -2.38 -16.65
CA SER A 46 -6.11 -2.26 -17.33
C SER A 46 -4.98 -3.13 -16.81
N GLU A 47 -4.68 -4.14 -17.62
CA GLU A 47 -3.38 -4.79 -17.89
C GLU A 47 -2.38 -4.84 -16.72
N GLU A 48 -2.24 -6.05 -16.19
CA GLU A 48 -1.13 -6.55 -15.39
C GLU A 48 0.16 -6.49 -16.23
N VAL A 49 0.73 -5.28 -16.39
CA VAL A 49 2.05 -5.07 -16.98
C VAL A 49 3.07 -5.56 -15.96
N ARG A 50 3.95 -6.45 -16.43
CA ARG A 50 4.95 -7.17 -15.63
C ARG A 50 5.80 -6.17 -14.81
N ASP A 51 5.88 -6.40 -13.51
CA ASP A 51 6.61 -5.66 -12.46
C ASP A 51 8.10 -5.35 -12.75
N SER A 52 8.68 -5.85 -13.85
CA SER A 52 10.10 -5.67 -14.17
C SER A 52 10.44 -4.37 -14.90
N ASP A 53 9.50 -3.78 -15.65
CA ASP A 53 9.82 -2.67 -16.56
C ASP A 53 9.56 -1.28 -15.95
N LEU A 54 8.76 -1.20 -14.88
CA LEU A 54 8.44 0.07 -14.21
C LEU A 54 9.57 0.57 -13.29
N ALA A 55 10.48 -0.31 -12.86
CA ALA A 55 11.60 0.05 -11.99
C ALA A 55 12.75 0.79 -12.72
N GLU A 56 12.78 0.74 -14.06
CA GLU A 56 13.79 1.42 -14.88
C GLU A 56 13.38 2.84 -15.30
N LEU A 57 12.09 3.18 -15.17
CA LEU A 57 11.59 4.52 -15.37
C LEU A 57 11.86 5.31 -14.09
N GLY A 58 12.83 6.24 -14.16
CA GLY A 58 13.09 7.17 -13.05
C GLY A 58 11.86 8.01 -12.70
N PRO A 59 11.87 8.73 -11.57
CA PRO A 59 10.67 9.33 -11.00
C PRO A 59 10.03 10.33 -11.95
N THR A 60 8.84 9.99 -12.44
CA THR A 60 8.16 10.66 -13.55
C THR A 60 7.06 11.62 -13.09
N HIS A 61 6.44 11.36 -11.93
CA HIS A 61 5.23 12.07 -11.53
C HIS A 61 5.53 13.17 -10.50
N PRO A 62 5.25 14.44 -10.81
CA PRO A 62 5.40 15.52 -9.84
C PRO A 62 4.28 15.45 -8.79
N ILE A 63 4.67 15.39 -7.52
CA ILE A 63 3.78 15.32 -6.36
C ILE A 63 4.10 16.51 -5.44
N SER A 64 3.08 17.24 -5.01
CA SER A 64 3.30 18.35 -4.07
C SER A 64 3.74 17.83 -2.70
N ALA A 65 4.61 18.59 -2.02
CA ALA A 65 5.07 18.22 -0.67
C ALA A 65 3.92 18.10 0.34
N ASP A 66 2.86 18.91 0.19
CA ASP A 66 1.63 18.80 0.99
C ASP A 66 0.95 17.44 0.80
N LEU A 67 0.81 16.99 -0.46
CA LEU A 67 0.22 15.69 -0.76
C LEU A 67 1.09 14.55 -0.23
N VAL A 68 2.42 14.65 -0.32
CA VAL A 68 3.33 13.68 0.30
C VAL A 68 3.14 13.63 1.82
N GLY A 69 3.04 14.78 2.49
CA GLY A 69 2.79 14.83 3.93
C GLY A 69 1.48 14.13 4.33
N ARG A 70 0.41 14.38 3.57
CA ARG A 70 -0.89 13.71 3.78
C ARG A 70 -0.81 12.20 3.54
N THR A 71 -0.11 11.79 2.48
CA THR A 71 0.13 10.39 2.15
C THR A 71 0.88 9.66 3.26
N VAL A 72 1.99 10.24 3.74
CA VAL A 72 2.79 9.67 4.84
C VAL A 72 1.96 9.57 6.13
N ALA A 73 1.19 10.61 6.45
CA ALA A 73 0.29 10.57 7.60
C ALA A 73 -0.77 9.47 7.48
N GLY A 74 -1.38 9.32 6.28
CA GLY A 74 -2.34 8.26 5.99
C GLY A 74 -1.72 6.86 6.16
N LEU A 75 -0.53 6.64 5.59
CA LEU A 75 0.20 5.37 5.72
C LEU A 75 0.56 5.07 7.19
N ALA A 76 0.94 6.07 7.97
CA ALA A 76 1.27 5.89 9.39
C ALA A 76 0.04 5.43 10.20
N ILE A 77 -1.12 6.03 9.92
CA ILE A 77 -2.38 5.64 10.55
C ILE A 77 -2.75 4.22 10.13
N VAL A 78 -2.67 3.89 8.84
CA VAL A 78 -2.93 2.53 8.35
C VAL A 78 -1.99 1.50 9.00
N SER A 79 -0.69 1.79 9.11
CA SER A 79 0.27 0.92 9.81
C SER A 79 -0.14 0.71 11.27
N GLN A 80 -0.55 1.76 11.97
CA GLN A 80 -0.99 1.65 13.35
C GLN A 80 -2.28 0.84 13.49
N LEU A 81 -3.25 1.02 12.59
CA LEU A 81 -4.48 0.22 12.59
C LEU A 81 -4.15 -1.26 12.39
N LEU A 82 -3.35 -1.60 11.38
CA LEU A 82 -2.93 -2.98 11.09
C LEU A 82 -2.19 -3.64 12.26
N ARG A 83 -1.37 -2.89 13.00
CA ARG A 83 -0.63 -3.43 14.18
C ARG A 83 -1.53 -3.74 15.36
N ASN A 84 -2.67 -3.07 15.48
CA ASN A 84 -3.55 -3.21 16.64
C ASN A 84 -4.80 -4.06 16.35
N GLU A 85 -5.07 -4.37 15.08
CA GLU A 85 -6.02 -5.40 14.73
C GLU A 85 -5.49 -6.76 15.21
N ALA A 86 -6.31 -7.50 15.95
CA ALA A 86 -5.97 -8.87 16.32
C ALA A 86 -5.79 -9.69 15.04
N PRO A 87 -4.77 -10.56 14.95
CA PRO A 87 -4.52 -11.33 13.74
C PRO A 87 -5.80 -12.10 13.36
N VAL A 88 -6.42 -11.69 12.25
CA VAL A 88 -7.57 -12.38 11.68
C VAL A 88 -7.06 -13.74 11.24
N LYS A 89 -7.35 -14.77 12.04
CA LYS A 89 -7.00 -16.15 11.72
C LYS A 89 -7.73 -16.56 10.45
N GLY A 90 -7.08 -16.50 9.29
CA GLY A 90 -7.50 -17.28 8.12
C GLY A 90 -7.52 -16.64 6.73
N GLY A 91 -7.02 -15.42 6.50
CA GLY A 91 -6.98 -14.82 5.15
C GLY A 91 -5.56 -14.70 4.60
N ARG A 92 -5.29 -15.25 3.42
CA ARG A 92 -4.01 -15.12 2.66
C ARG A 92 -3.88 -13.79 1.91
N ASP A 93 -4.59 -12.74 2.33
CA ASP A 93 -4.48 -11.45 1.64
C ASP A 93 -3.31 -10.65 2.24
N SER A 94 -2.21 -10.66 1.51
CA SER A 94 -0.89 -10.09 1.82
C SER A 94 -0.87 -8.56 2.08
N LEU A 95 -2.03 -7.90 2.08
CA LEU A 95 -2.17 -6.46 2.36
C LEU A 95 -2.23 -6.13 3.86
N CYS A 96 -2.31 -7.17 4.71
CA CYS A 96 -2.35 -7.02 6.17
C CYS A 96 -0.96 -6.93 6.85
N ASP A 97 0.14 -6.89 6.09
CA ASP A 97 1.47 -6.76 6.69
C ASP A 97 1.73 -5.30 7.13
N PRO A 98 1.85 -5.02 8.45
CA PRO A 98 2.13 -3.67 8.93
C PRO A 98 3.51 -3.13 8.53
N GLU A 99 4.41 -3.98 8.01
CA GLU A 99 5.71 -3.57 7.46
C GLU A 99 5.56 -2.80 6.14
N VAL A 100 4.59 -3.16 5.30
CA VAL A 100 4.36 -2.52 3.98
C VAL A 100 4.13 -1.01 4.09
N PRO A 101 3.15 -0.50 4.87
CA PRO A 101 2.97 0.95 5.02
C PRO A 101 4.19 1.61 5.69
N THR A 102 4.92 0.90 6.54
CA THR A 102 6.15 1.42 7.17
C THR A 102 7.25 1.64 6.11
N GLN A 103 7.43 0.68 5.20
CA GLN A 103 8.37 0.80 4.10
C GLN A 103 8.01 1.96 3.16
N LEU A 104 6.74 2.08 2.79
CA LEU A 104 6.27 3.18 1.93
C LEU A 104 6.50 4.56 2.56
N ILE A 105 6.32 4.70 3.88
CA ILE A 105 6.67 5.95 4.58
C ILE A 105 8.14 6.32 4.40
N VAL A 106 9.04 5.33 4.49
CA VAL A 106 10.48 5.55 4.29
C VAL A 106 10.77 5.95 2.84
N GLU A 107 10.17 5.28 1.87
CA GLU A 107 10.34 5.57 0.44
C GLU A 107 9.87 7.00 0.10
N TRP A 108 8.69 7.41 0.57
CA TRP A 108 8.23 8.80 0.41
C TRP A 108 9.14 9.82 1.12
N GLY A 109 9.66 9.47 2.29
CA GLY A 109 10.62 10.30 3.02
C GLY A 109 11.94 10.50 2.25
N ILE A 110 12.44 9.44 1.60
CA ILE A 110 13.63 9.51 0.74
C ILE A 110 13.34 10.39 -0.47
N SER A 111 12.22 10.21 -1.16
CA SER A 111 11.83 11.03 -2.31
C SER A 111 11.79 12.51 -1.94
N LEU A 112 11.17 12.86 -0.81
CA LEU A 112 11.11 14.24 -0.34
C LEU A 112 12.50 14.80 0.03
N ALA A 113 13.36 13.99 0.66
CA ALA A 113 14.71 14.41 1.04
C ALA A 113 15.64 14.66 -0.16
N TRP A 114 15.34 14.05 -1.31
CA TRP A 114 16.10 14.20 -2.55
C TRP A 114 15.48 15.19 -3.54
N ALA A 115 14.35 15.82 -3.18
CA ALA A 115 13.72 16.81 -4.04
C ALA A 115 14.58 18.09 -4.15
N ASP A 116 14.94 18.47 -5.38
CA ASP A 116 15.61 19.75 -5.65
C ASP A 116 14.74 20.97 -5.33
N ASN A 117 13.41 20.76 -5.25
CA ASN A 117 12.44 21.78 -4.90
C ASN A 117 11.63 21.35 -3.66
N PRO A 118 11.64 22.14 -2.56
CA PRO A 118 10.91 21.77 -1.35
C PRO A 118 9.38 21.77 -1.51
N ALA A 119 8.84 22.35 -2.59
CA ALA A 119 7.40 22.36 -2.86
C ALA A 119 6.91 21.13 -3.64
N VAL A 120 7.79 20.45 -4.39
CA VAL A 120 7.43 19.36 -5.30
C VAL A 120 8.52 18.29 -5.27
N THR A 121 8.14 17.04 -5.04
CA THR A 121 8.98 15.87 -5.25
C THR A 121 8.51 15.10 -6.48
N TYR A 122 9.37 14.23 -7.00
CA TYR A 122 8.97 13.27 -8.02
C TYR A 122 8.86 11.89 -7.38
N ALA A 123 7.89 11.10 -7.83
CA ALA A 123 7.70 9.72 -7.39
C ALA A 123 7.58 8.80 -8.61
N ASP A 124 8.13 7.61 -8.47
CA ASP A 124 7.96 6.52 -9.43
C ASP A 124 6.50 6.05 -9.42
N GLU A 125 5.99 5.63 -10.58
CA GLU A 125 4.64 5.09 -10.71
C GLU A 125 4.39 3.91 -9.76
N ALA A 126 5.37 3.01 -9.63
CA ALA A 126 5.30 1.87 -8.72
C ALA A 126 5.13 2.30 -7.24
N LEU A 127 5.79 3.38 -6.80
CA LEU A 127 5.63 3.93 -5.45
C LEU A 127 4.20 4.46 -5.26
N ILE A 128 3.67 5.17 -6.27
CA ILE A 128 2.31 5.69 -6.26
C ILE A 128 1.31 4.53 -6.20
N ASP A 129 1.43 3.52 -7.05
CA ASP A 129 0.49 2.40 -7.11
C ASP A 129 0.47 1.55 -5.85
N ASN A 130 1.64 1.23 -5.31
CA ASN A 130 1.75 0.52 -4.04
C ASN A 130 1.12 1.34 -2.90
N THR A 131 1.35 2.65 -2.89
CA THR A 131 0.72 3.57 -1.94
C THR A 131 -0.81 3.59 -2.08
N LEU A 132 -1.32 3.69 -3.30
CA LEU A 132 -2.75 3.68 -3.59
C LEU A 132 -3.41 2.37 -3.10
N ARG A 133 -2.77 1.23 -3.38
CA ARG A 133 -3.26 -0.09 -2.95
C ARG A 133 -3.28 -0.22 -1.43
N THR A 134 -2.19 0.18 -0.76
CA THR A 134 -2.09 0.14 0.71
C THR A 134 -3.10 1.07 1.39
N LEU A 135 -3.25 2.31 0.89
CA LEU A 135 -4.23 3.25 1.44
C LEU A 135 -5.67 2.79 1.20
N ALA A 136 -5.98 2.24 0.02
CA ALA A 136 -7.31 1.71 -0.28
C ALA A 136 -7.65 0.53 0.64
N SER A 137 -6.71 -0.40 0.81
CA SER A 137 -6.87 -1.52 1.76
C SER A 137 -7.10 -1.01 3.18
N GLY A 138 -6.29 -0.05 3.63
CA GLY A 138 -6.44 0.55 4.96
C GLY A 138 -7.78 1.26 5.14
N ALA A 139 -8.26 2.00 4.13
CA ALA A 139 -9.56 2.64 4.15
C ALA A 139 -10.69 1.62 4.26
N SER A 140 -10.63 0.52 3.50
CA SER A 140 -11.62 -0.56 3.58
C SER A 140 -11.65 -1.27 4.94
N SER A 141 -10.55 -1.29 5.68
CA SER A 141 -10.48 -1.86 7.04
C SER A 141 -11.04 -0.93 8.12
N ILE A 142 -11.20 0.38 7.84
CA ILE A 142 -11.77 1.34 8.81
C ILE A 142 -13.23 0.98 9.08
N GLY A 143 -13.51 0.55 10.31
CA GLY A 143 -14.85 0.16 10.76
C GLY A 143 -14.91 -1.24 11.38
N ILE A 144 -13.94 -2.11 11.07
CA ILE A 144 -13.84 -3.44 11.68
C ILE A 144 -12.97 -3.34 12.93
N GLY A 145 -13.59 -3.04 14.09
CA GLY A 145 -12.87 -3.03 15.38
C GLY A 145 -11.89 -1.88 15.61
N SER A 146 -11.77 -0.95 14.65
CA SER A 146 -10.84 0.18 14.65
C SER A 146 -11.12 1.20 15.78
N GLU A 147 -12.34 1.23 16.32
CA GLU A 147 -12.76 2.10 17.44
C GLU A 147 -11.95 1.87 18.72
N ARG A 148 -11.37 0.67 18.89
CA ARG A 148 -10.54 0.35 20.07
C ARG A 148 -9.17 1.02 20.03
N VAL A 149 -8.73 1.39 18.84
CA VAL A 149 -7.35 1.82 18.56
C VAL A 149 -7.31 3.31 18.28
N TYR A 150 -8.31 3.82 17.56
CA TYR A 150 -8.42 5.21 17.18
C TYR A 150 -9.59 5.86 17.90
N GLN A 151 -9.29 6.86 18.73
CA GLN A 151 -10.29 7.62 19.50
C GLN A 151 -10.89 8.81 18.73
N GLY A 152 -10.45 9.06 17.50
CA GLY A 152 -10.96 10.13 16.66
C GLY A 152 -12.16 9.70 15.80
N ASP A 153 -12.61 10.61 14.95
CA ASP A 153 -13.70 10.35 14.01
C ASP A 153 -13.22 9.44 12.85
N LEU A 154 -13.65 8.17 12.89
CA LEU A 154 -13.33 7.17 11.87
C LEU A 154 -13.94 7.50 10.49
N VAL A 155 -15.10 8.17 10.46
CA VAL A 155 -15.75 8.57 9.21
C VAL A 155 -14.94 9.68 8.56
N GLN A 156 -14.49 10.66 9.35
CA GLN A 156 -13.60 11.71 8.85
C GLN A 156 -12.27 11.14 8.36
N LEU A 157 -11.69 10.17 9.09
CA LEU A 157 -10.46 9.50 8.66
C LEU A 157 -10.66 8.78 7.32
N HIS A 158 -11.74 8.00 7.18
CA HIS A 158 -12.06 7.30 5.94
C HIS A 158 -12.16 8.29 4.77
N HIS A 159 -12.94 9.37 4.91
CA HIS A 159 -13.02 10.41 3.87
C HIS A 159 -11.66 11.02 3.53
N THR A 160 -10.84 11.30 4.54
CA THR A 160 -9.51 11.88 4.35
C THR A 160 -8.59 10.95 3.56
N LEU A 161 -8.65 9.64 3.79
CA LEU A 161 -7.90 8.65 3.02
C LEU A 161 -8.39 8.59 1.57
N ILE A 162 -9.71 8.55 1.35
CA ILE A 162 -10.29 8.56 0.00
C ILE A 162 -9.89 9.82 -0.78
N ASP A 163 -9.93 10.99 -0.15
CA ASP A 163 -9.50 12.24 -0.78
C ASP A 163 -8.00 12.23 -1.15
N THR A 164 -7.18 11.62 -0.29
CA THR A 164 -5.74 11.48 -0.53
C THR A 164 -5.46 10.51 -1.69
N ILE A 165 -6.17 9.39 -1.76
CA ILE A 165 -6.13 8.44 -2.89
C ILE A 165 -6.52 9.14 -4.19
N ALA A 166 -7.60 9.93 -4.18
CA ALA A 166 -8.05 10.67 -5.36
C ALA A 166 -7.00 11.70 -5.82
N ALA A 167 -6.38 12.41 -4.87
CA ALA A 167 -5.32 13.37 -5.16
C ALA A 167 -4.05 12.72 -5.72
N LEU A 168 -3.65 11.55 -5.20
CA LEU A 168 -2.50 10.77 -5.70
C LEU A 168 -2.73 10.19 -7.10
N ARG A 169 -3.99 9.89 -7.47
CA ARG A 169 -4.32 9.43 -8.82
C ARG A 169 -4.25 10.54 -9.86
N ALA A 170 -4.56 11.79 -9.49
CA ALA A 170 -4.69 12.89 -10.44
C ALA A 170 -3.47 13.13 -11.35
N PRO A 171 -2.22 13.00 -10.88
CA PRO A 171 -1.01 13.09 -11.72
C PRO A 171 -0.86 11.97 -12.75
N LEU A 172 -1.34 10.75 -12.47
CA LEU A 172 -1.22 9.60 -13.37
C LEU A 172 -1.98 9.82 -14.69
N TRP A 173 -3.12 10.51 -14.63
CA TRP A 173 -3.95 10.78 -15.82
C TRP A 173 -3.39 11.85 -16.76
N ARG A 174 -2.33 12.57 -16.37
CA ARG A 174 -1.81 13.72 -17.15
C ARG A 174 -0.66 13.37 -18.09
N HIS A 175 -0.10 12.17 -17.98
CA HIS A 175 1.03 11.70 -18.78
C HIS A 175 0.79 10.24 -19.22
N PRO A 176 0.01 10.02 -20.30
CA PRO A 176 -0.09 8.71 -20.95
C PRO A 176 1.17 8.35 -21.76
#